data_AF-A0A8T4J5M9-F1
#
_entry.id   AF-A0A8T4J5M9-F1
#
_cell.length_a   1.000
_cell.length_b   1.000
_cell.length_c   1.000
_cell.angle_alpha   90.00
_cell.angle_beta   90.00
_cell.angle_gamma   90.00
#
_symmetry.space_group_name_H-M   'P 1'
#
loop_
_entity.id
_entity.type
_entity.pdbx_description
1 polymer ?
#
loop_
_entity_poly.entity_id
_entity_poly.type
_entity_poly.pdbx_seq_one_letter_code
_entity_poly.pdbx_strand_id
1 'polypeptide(L)' 'ENGARADVRRVELGGLRIEGDPEFWFTARPWTSEQLDAARHLTDLVPGDTVWVNLDHAQHGIGSQSCGPGPLPRYALR' A
#
# COMPACT_ATOMS: atom_id res chain seq x y z
N GLU A 1 -4.10 -3.83 -4.94
CA GLU A 1 -3.32 -2.82 -4.17
C GLU A 1 -4.24 -1.65 -3.81
N ASN A 2 -4.24 -1.18 -2.54
CA ASN A 2 -5.08 -0.07 -2.09
C ASN A 2 -4.56 0.56 -0.78
N GLY A 3 -4.93 1.82 -0.55
CA GLY A 3 -4.78 2.46 0.77
C GLY A 3 -3.44 3.15 1.02
N ALA A 4 -2.54 3.17 0.04
CA ALA A 4 -1.24 3.81 0.17
C ALA A 4 -1.36 5.32 0.43
N ARG A 5 -0.58 5.79 1.41
CA ARG A 5 -0.36 7.22 1.71
C ARG A 5 1.09 7.53 1.39
N ALA A 6 1.31 8.36 0.36
CA ALA A 6 2.63 8.84 -0.02
C ALA A 6 3.12 9.95 0.93
N ASP A 7 4.43 10.21 0.90
CA ASP A 7 5.10 11.37 1.50
C ASP A 7 4.81 11.53 3.02
N VAL A 8 4.64 10.39 3.70
CA VAL A 8 4.38 10.36 5.14
C VAL A 8 5.68 10.62 5.88
N ARG A 9 5.66 11.63 6.76
CA ARG A 9 6.79 11.97 7.64
C ARG A 9 6.71 11.29 9.00
N ARG A 10 5.50 11.06 9.49
CA ARG A 10 5.21 10.40 10.77
C ARG A 10 3.84 9.74 10.72
N VAL A 11 3.72 8.59 11.37
CA VAL A 11 2.43 7.97 11.70
C VAL A 11 2.42 7.50 13.15
N GLU A 12 1.24 7.52 13.76
CA GLU A 12 0.98 6.90 15.06
C GLU A 12 -0.20 5.93 14.92
N LEU A 13 0.01 4.68 15.33
CA LEU A 13 -0.99 3.62 15.21
C LEU A 13 -0.81 2.62 16.35
N GLY A 14 -1.87 2.38 17.15
CA GLY A 14 -1.87 1.31 18.16
C GLY A 14 -0.73 1.41 19.19
N GLY A 15 -0.30 2.62 19.53
CA GLY A 15 0.84 2.86 20.43
C GLY A 15 2.22 2.78 19.76
N LEU A 16 2.29 2.47 18.47
CA LEU A 16 3.50 2.55 17.67
C LEU A 16 3.63 3.95 17.06
N ARG A 17 4.85 4.49 17.08
CA ARG A 17 5.23 5.71 16.37
C ARG A 17 6.33 5.37 15.37
N ILE A 18 6.14 5.81 14.14
CA ILE A 18 7.08 5.57 13.03
C ILE A 18 7.39 6.92 12.41
N GLU A 19 8.68 7.20 12.23
CA GLU A 19 9.19 8.44 11.64
C GLU A 19 9.98 8.12 10.38
N GLY A 20 9.80 8.94 9.35
CA GLY A 20 10.54 8.85 8.09
C GLY A 20 11.81 9.69 8.13
N ASP A 21 12.78 9.31 7.29
CA ASP A 21 13.97 10.11 6.98
C ASP A 21 14.20 10.15 5.46
N PRO A 22 13.70 11.16 4.73
CA PRO A 22 12.78 12.22 5.18
C PRO A 22 11.30 11.80 5.21
N GLU A 23 10.90 10.83 4.38
CA GLU A 23 9.53 10.40 4.19
C GLU A 23 9.45 8.95 3.70
N PHE A 24 8.26 8.35 3.79
CA PHE A 24 7.98 6.99 3.35
C PHE A 24 6.51 6.85 2.90
N TRP A 25 6.18 5.71 2.31
CA TRP A 25 4.80 5.36 1.96
C TRP A 25 4.21 4.42 3.02
N PHE A 26 2.99 4.70 3.46
CA PHE A 26 2.33 3.96 4.54
C PHE A 26 1.02 3.32 4.08
N THR A 27 0.81 2.07 4.45
CA THR A 27 -0.50 1.40 4.36
C THR A 27 -0.78 0.63 5.65
N ALA A 28 -2.03 0.67 6.14
CA ALA A 28 -2.50 -0.17 7.24
C ALA A 28 -3.87 -0.78 6.93
N ARG A 29 -4.00 -2.11 7.01
CA ARG A 29 -5.21 -2.85 6.62
C ARG A 29 -5.43 -4.08 7.52
N PRO A 30 -6.68 -4.54 7.72
CA PRO A 30 -6.94 -5.77 8.48
C PRO A 30 -6.89 -7.05 7.62
N TRP A 31 -6.19 -6.99 6.49
CA TRP A 31 -5.90 -8.11 5.57
C TRP A 31 -4.55 -7.89 4.88
N THR A 32 -3.90 -8.97 4.45
CA THR A 32 -2.63 -8.92 3.71
C THR A 32 -2.83 -8.49 2.25
N SER A 33 -1.72 -8.22 1.55
CA SER A 33 -1.75 -7.97 0.11
C SER A 33 -2.19 -9.20 -0.69
N GLU A 34 -1.79 -10.40 -0.27
CA GLU A 34 -2.16 -11.68 -0.90
C GLU A 34 -3.64 -11.97 -0.74
N GLN A 35 -4.21 -11.70 0.44
CA GLN A 35 -5.66 -11.83 0.66
C GLN A 35 -6.45 -10.84 -0.22
N LEU A 36 -5.95 -9.60 -0.35
CA LEU A 36 -6.54 -8.60 -1.22
C LEU A 36 -6.47 -9.00 -2.71
N ASP A 37 -5.37 -9.61 -3.14
CA ASP A 37 -5.18 -10.06 -4.51
C ASP A 37 -6.05 -11.26 -4.87
N ALA A 38 -6.22 -12.20 -3.93
CA ALA A 38 -7.03 -13.40 -4.13
C ALA A 38 -8.54 -13.12 -4.15
N ALA A 39 -9.01 -12.07 -3.48
CA ALA A 39 -10.42 -11.72 -3.39
C ALA A 39 -11.00 -11.32 -4.76
N ARG A 40 -12.14 -11.91 -5.14
CA ARG A 40 -12.83 -11.59 -6.39
C ARG A 40 -13.94 -10.58 -6.19
N HIS A 41 -14.51 -10.55 -5.00
CA HIS A 41 -15.54 -9.61 -4.58
C HIS A 41 -15.19 -9.04 -3.20
N LEU A 42 -15.77 -7.90 -2.86
CA LEU A 42 -15.57 -7.28 -1.54
C LEU A 42 -15.96 -8.21 -0.39
N THR A 43 -17.01 -9.01 -0.56
CA THR A 43 -17.50 -9.96 0.45
C THR A 43 -16.56 -11.12 0.73
N ASP A 44 -15.57 -11.35 -0.14
CA ASP A 44 -14.56 -12.39 0.06
C ASP A 44 -13.48 -11.93 1.05
N LEU A 45 -13.38 -10.62 1.31
CA LEU A 45 -12.46 -10.04 2.28
C LEU A 45 -13.04 -10.09 3.69
N VAL A 46 -12.52 -11.01 4.48
CA VAL A 46 -12.85 -11.12 5.91
C VAL A 46 -11.71 -10.49 6.72
N PRO A 47 -11.97 -9.43 7.52
CA PRO A 47 -10.97 -8.85 8.41
C PRO A 47 -10.47 -9.88 9.43
N GLY A 48 -9.16 -9.93 9.64
CA GLY A 48 -8.56 -10.66 10.77
C GLY A 48 -8.36 -9.77 12.00
N ASP A 49 -7.88 -10.38 13.09
CA ASP A 49 -7.55 -9.66 14.34
C ASP A 49 -6.22 -8.90 14.27
N THR A 50 -5.49 -9.01 13.15
CA THR A 50 -4.18 -8.38 12.93
C THR A 50 -4.30 -7.23 11.93
N VAL A 51 -3.74 -6.08 12.29
CA VAL A 51 -3.53 -4.98 11.34
C VAL A 51 -2.16 -5.15 10.69
N TRP A 52 -2.15 -5.32 9.38
CA TRP A 52 -0.96 -5.39 8.56
C TRP A 52 -0.51 -3.97 8.19
N VAL A 53 0.72 -3.65 8.56
CA VAL A 53 1.36 -2.34 8.31
C VAL A 53 2.47 -2.52 7.28
N ASN A 54 2.42 -1.72 6.22
CA ASN A 54 3.46 -1.64 5.19
C ASN A 54 4.15 -0.27 5.29
N LEU A 55 5.48 -0.29 5.33
CA LEU A 55 6.36 0.87 5.32
C LEU A 55 7.26 0.76 4.09
N ASP A 56 6.90 1.45 3.02
CA ASP A 56 7.54 1.29 1.73
C ASP A 56 8.43 2.51 1.42
N HIS A 57 9.66 2.27 0.98
CA HIS A 57 10.52 3.35 0.48
C HIS A 57 9.96 3.94 -0.82
N ALA A 58 9.41 3.08 -1.68
CA ALA A 58 8.77 3.47 -2.92
C ALA A 58 7.76 2.40 -3.34
N GLN A 59 6.79 2.79 -4.16
CA GLN A 59 5.79 1.90 -4.73
C GLN A 59 5.77 2.03 -6.26
N HIS A 60 5.52 0.92 -6.96
CA HIS A 60 5.44 0.94 -8.43
C HIS A 60 4.21 1.75 -8.87
N GLY A 61 4.39 2.61 -9.87
CA GLY A 61 3.28 3.38 -10.43
C GLY A 61 2.20 2.48 -11.02
N ILE A 62 0.95 2.95 -11.03
CA ILE A 62 -0.19 2.14 -11.51
C ILE A 62 -0.28 2.14 -13.04
N GLY A 63 -0.14 3.31 -13.68
CA GLY A 63 -0.37 3.47 -15.13
C GLY A 63 -1.85 3.24 -15.50
N SER A 64 -2.11 2.90 -16.76
CA SER A 64 -3.44 2.54 -17.26
C SER A 64 -3.43 1.27 -18.12
N GLN A 65 -2.51 0.36 -17.83
CA GLN A 65 -2.20 -0.82 -18.66
C GLN A 65 -3.30 -1.90 -18.72
N SER A 66 -4.47 -1.66 -18.12
CA SER A 66 -5.65 -2.47 -18.42
C SER A 66 -6.11 -2.27 -19.86
N CYS A 67 -6.02 -1.03 -20.38
CA CYS A 67 -6.25 -0.67 -21.78
C CYS A 67 -5.57 0.68 -22.07
N GLY A 68 -4.25 0.67 -22.16
CA GLY A 68 -3.45 1.90 -22.23
C GLY A 68 -1.97 1.66 -21.92
N PRO A 69 -1.17 2.73 -21.77
CA PRO A 69 0.24 2.61 -21.41
C PRO A 69 0.44 2.10 -19.98
N GLY A 70 1.59 1.45 -19.76
CA GLY A 70 2.11 1.23 -18.42
C GLY A 70 2.50 2.53 -17.71
N PRO A 71 3.03 2.43 -16.49
CA PRO A 71 3.56 3.58 -15.77
C PRO A 71 4.63 4.30 -16.59
N LEU A 72 4.64 5.63 -16.53
CA LEU A 72 5.69 6.42 -17.19
C LEU A 72 7.06 6.03 -16.59
N PRO A 73 8.17 6.09 -17.37
CA PRO A 73 9.47 5.59 -16.91
C PRO A 73 9.96 6.16 -15.57
N ARG A 74 9.57 7.39 -15.23
CA ARG A 74 9.91 8.04 -13.95
C ARG A 74 9.17 7.48 -12.73
N TYR A 75 8.09 6.72 -12.94
CA TYR A 75 7.27 6.09 -11.89
C TYR A 75 7.37 4.56 -11.91
N ALA A 76 8.23 4.00 -12.75
CA ALA A 76 8.50 2.57 -12.79
C ALA A 76 9.68 2.26 -11.86
N LEU A 77 9.45 1.44 -10.84
CA LEU A 77 10.52 0.87 -10.03
C LEU A 77 11.33 -0.15 -10.85
N ARG A 78 12.63 -0.22 -10.60
CA ARG A 78 13.59 -1.09 -11.29
C ARG A 78 14.14 -2.14 -10.36
#